data_AF-A0A1C5NIL8-F1
#
_entry.id   AF-A0A1C5NIL8-F1
#
_cell.length_a   1.000
_cell.length_b   1.000
_cell.length_c   1.000
_cell.angle_alpha   90.00
_cell.angle_beta   90.00
_cell.angle_gamma   90.00
#
_symmetry.space_group_name_H-M   'P 1'
#
loop_
_entity.id
_entity.type
_entity.pdbx_description
1 polymer ?
#
loop_
_entity_poly.entity_id
_entity_poly.type
_entity_poly.pdbx_seq_one_letter_code
_entity_poly.pdbx_strand_id
1 'polypeptide(L)'
;MARETRPKDYPKLKNYQPTRFMLPTSHYDKAKADRAVAFIENLCHTKGKWAGKRFWLLPWQEQLIRDIFGIVKPDGNRQFRTAFVEICKKVGKSELAAAIALYLLYADNEPSAEVYGAAGIHCF
;
A
#
# COMPACT_ATOMS: atom_id res chain seq x y z
N MET A 1 13.37 -3.37 -21.93
CA MET A 1 13.03 -4.44 -20.95
C MET A 1 11.52 -4.66 -21.02
N ALA A 2 11.07 -5.89 -21.32
CA ALA A 2 9.64 -6.18 -21.40
C ALA A 2 8.98 -5.85 -20.05
N ARG A 3 7.91 -5.04 -20.07
CA ARG A 3 7.13 -4.74 -18.86
C ARG A 3 6.53 -6.06 -18.39
N GLU A 4 7.02 -6.63 -17.28
CA GLU A 4 6.37 -7.79 -16.66
C GLU A 4 4.92 -7.41 -16.36
N THR A 5 3.97 -8.11 -16.98
CA THR A 5 2.54 -7.86 -16.82
C THR A 5 1.96 -8.74 -15.73
N ARG A 6 0.94 -8.25 -15.01
CA ARG A 6 0.26 -9.00 -13.96
C ARG A 6 -0.18 -10.37 -14.51
N PRO A 7 0.19 -11.49 -13.85
CA PRO A 7 -0.24 -12.83 -14.27
C PRO A 7 -1.77 -12.89 -14.39
N LYS A 8 -2.28 -13.61 -15.41
CA LYS A 8 -3.72 -13.68 -15.69
C LYS A 8 -4.52 -14.27 -14.52
N ASP A 9 -3.93 -15.23 -13.82
CA ASP A 9 -4.56 -15.95 -12.71
C ASP A 9 -4.36 -15.27 -11.34
N TYR A 10 -3.75 -14.09 -11.31
CA TYR A 10 -3.50 -13.38 -10.06
C TYR A 10 -4.80 -12.71 -9.56
N PRO A 11 -5.17 -12.87 -8.27
CA PRO A 11 -6.42 -12.31 -7.75
C PRO A 11 -6.39 -10.78 -7.81
N LYS A 12 -7.51 -10.17 -8.25
CA LYS A 12 -7.71 -8.73 -8.40
C LYS A 12 -8.90 -8.26 -7.57
N LEU A 13 -8.81 -7.06 -7.02
CA LEU A 13 -9.93 -6.41 -6.36
C LEU A 13 -10.94 -5.94 -7.42
N LYS A 14 -12.14 -6.54 -7.45
CA LYS A 14 -13.17 -6.22 -8.46
C LYS A 14 -14.25 -5.25 -7.96
N ASN A 15 -14.44 -5.11 -6.65
CA ASN A 15 -15.47 -4.27 -6.04
C ASN A 15 -14.91 -3.60 -4.78
N TYR A 16 -14.15 -2.51 -4.96
CA TYR A 16 -13.66 -1.74 -3.82
C TYR A 16 -14.83 -1.06 -3.11
N GLN A 17 -14.89 -1.21 -1.79
CA GLN A 17 -15.81 -0.50 -0.91
C GLN A 17 -14.98 0.23 0.13
N PRO A 18 -15.18 1.55 0.33
CA PRO A 18 -14.50 2.29 1.37
C PRO A 18 -14.75 1.67 2.74
N THR A 19 -13.73 1.70 3.59
CA THR A 19 -13.89 1.21 4.96
C THR A 19 -15.01 1.93 5.71
N ARG A 20 -15.69 1.20 6.60
CA ARG A 20 -16.74 1.73 7.49
C ARG A 20 -16.26 2.86 8.40
N PHE A 21 -14.95 3.01 8.54
CA PHE A 21 -14.30 4.06 9.35
C PHE A 21 -14.13 5.38 8.60
N MET A 22 -14.56 5.47 7.33
CA MET A 22 -14.62 6.74 6.59
C MET A 22 -15.60 7.70 7.29
N LEU A 23 -15.14 8.91 7.58
CA LEU A 23 -16.00 9.94 8.15
C LEU A 23 -17.00 10.41 7.09
N PRO A 24 -18.24 10.79 7.46
CA PRO A 24 -19.22 11.32 6.51
C PRO A 24 -18.74 12.60 5.78
N THR A 25 -17.81 13.32 6.39
CA THR A 25 -17.18 14.53 5.82
C THR A 25 -16.03 14.21 4.86
N SER A 26 -15.53 12.98 4.87
CA SER A 26 -14.43 12.53 4.01
C SER A 26 -14.97 11.86 2.75
N HIS A 27 -14.17 11.86 1.69
CA HIS A 27 -14.54 11.26 0.40
C HIS A 27 -13.41 10.39 -0.14
N TYR A 28 -13.77 9.51 -1.07
CA TYR A 28 -12.81 8.66 -1.75
C TYR A 28 -12.24 9.36 -3.00
N ASP A 29 -10.93 9.58 -3.00
CA ASP A 29 -10.16 10.05 -4.14
C ASP A 29 -9.52 8.86 -4.85
N LYS A 30 -10.14 8.47 -5.97
CA LYS A 30 -9.65 7.36 -6.80
C LYS A 30 -8.28 7.64 -7.40
N ALA A 31 -7.95 8.88 -7.75
CA ALA A 31 -6.69 9.21 -8.40
C ALA A 31 -5.50 9.05 -7.44
N LYS A 32 -5.67 9.49 -6.18
CA LYS A 32 -4.66 9.26 -5.13
C LYS A 32 -4.49 7.78 -4.81
N ALA A 33 -5.59 7.05 -4.72
CA ALA A 33 -5.56 5.62 -4.48
C ALA A 33 -4.86 4.84 -5.62
N ASP A 34 -5.22 5.13 -6.88
CA ASP A 34 -4.62 4.48 -8.05
C ASP A 34 -3.13 4.83 -8.20
N ARG A 35 -2.71 6.05 -7.82
CA ARG A 35 -1.29 6.43 -7.76
C ARG A 35 -0.51 5.57 -6.76
N ALA A 36 -1.03 5.38 -5.55
CA ALA A 36 -0.40 4.54 -4.54
C ALA A 36 -0.29 3.07 -4.98
N VAL A 37 -1.38 2.51 -5.52
CA VAL A 37 -1.41 1.15 -6.04
C VAL A 37 -0.41 0.97 -7.18
N ALA A 38 -0.42 1.88 -8.16
CA ALA A 38 0.49 1.80 -9.31
C ALA A 38 1.95 1.97 -8.91
N PHE A 39 2.26 2.81 -7.92
CA PHE A 39 3.62 2.95 -7.40
C PHE A 39 4.09 1.63 -6.78
N ILE A 40 3.28 1.03 -5.91
CA ILE A 40 3.64 -0.20 -5.21
C ILE A 40 3.75 -1.39 -6.18
N GLU A 41 2.86 -1.50 -7.16
CA GLU A 41 2.95 -2.56 -8.19
C GLU A 41 4.14 -2.42 -9.14
N ASN A 42 4.74 -1.22 -9.22
CA ASN A 42 5.97 -0.99 -9.98
C ASN A 42 7.23 -1.36 -9.19
N LEU A 43 7.13 -1.62 -7.88
CA LEU A 43 8.26 -2.09 -7.08
C LEU A 43 8.55 -3.56 -7.35
N CYS A 44 9.82 -3.94 -7.21
CA CYS A 44 10.27 -5.31 -7.34
C CYS A 44 10.54 -5.93 -5.97
N HIS A 45 10.29 -7.22 -5.85
CA HIS A 45 10.72 -8.00 -4.70
C HIS A 45 12.25 -7.95 -4.58
N THR A 46 12.75 -7.67 -3.37
CA THR A 46 14.18 -7.50 -3.09
C THR A 46 14.85 -8.77 -2.58
N LYS A 47 14.09 -9.75 -2.08
CA LYS A 47 14.63 -10.96 -1.42
C LYS A 47 13.93 -12.25 -1.88
N GLY A 48 14.67 -13.36 -1.81
CA GLY A 48 14.18 -14.72 -2.01
C GLY A 48 13.97 -15.11 -3.48
N LYS A 49 13.22 -16.21 -3.70
CA LYS A 49 12.96 -16.80 -5.03
C LYS A 49 12.21 -15.90 -6.02
N TRP A 50 11.71 -14.77 -5.56
CA TRP A 50 10.96 -13.79 -6.35
C TRP A 50 11.77 -12.51 -6.62
N ALA A 51 13.04 -12.47 -6.20
CA ALA A 51 13.90 -11.29 -6.39
C ALA A 51 13.92 -10.85 -7.86
N GLY A 52 13.68 -9.56 -8.09
CA GLY A 52 13.64 -8.95 -9.42
C GLY A 52 12.28 -9.05 -10.14
N LYS A 53 11.29 -9.76 -9.60
CA LYS A 53 9.91 -9.76 -10.11
C LYS A 53 9.08 -8.65 -9.50
N ARG A 54 8.09 -8.16 -10.24
CA ARG A 54 7.14 -7.13 -9.76
C ARG A 54 6.30 -7.62 -8.59
N PHE A 55 6.07 -6.73 -7.64
CA PHE A 55 5.23 -6.97 -6.47
C PHE A 55 3.75 -6.71 -6.79
N TRP A 56 3.05 -7.75 -7.22
CA TRP A 56 1.61 -7.66 -7.45
C TRP A 56 0.83 -7.69 -6.13
N LEU A 57 -0.05 -6.71 -5.92
CA LEU A 57 -0.84 -6.62 -4.70
C LEU A 57 -1.99 -7.63 -4.70
N LEU A 58 -2.15 -8.34 -3.58
CA LEU A 58 -3.34 -9.14 -3.32
C LEU A 58 -4.57 -8.23 -3.12
N PRO A 59 -5.81 -8.69 -3.39
CA PRO A 59 -7.00 -7.85 -3.27
C PRO A 59 -7.15 -7.15 -1.92
N TRP A 60 -6.82 -7.84 -0.82
CA TRP A 60 -6.89 -7.28 0.52
C TRP A 60 -5.79 -6.23 0.79
N GLN A 61 -4.59 -6.41 0.21
CA GLN A 61 -3.51 -5.42 0.30
C GLN A 61 -3.87 -4.17 -0.50
N GLU A 62 -4.41 -4.36 -1.70
CA GLU A 62 -4.92 -3.28 -2.52
C GLU A 62 -6.04 -2.52 -1.81
N GLN A 63 -6.98 -3.23 -1.17
CA GLN A 63 -8.05 -2.60 -0.38
C GLN A 63 -7.48 -1.75 0.77
N LEU A 64 -6.53 -2.28 1.53
CA LEU A 64 -5.87 -1.56 2.60
C LEU A 64 -5.17 -0.28 2.09
N ILE A 65 -4.43 -0.37 0.99
CA ILE A 65 -3.73 0.77 0.38
C ILE A 65 -4.74 1.81 -0.10
N ARG A 66 -5.84 1.38 -0.75
CA ARG A 66 -6.91 2.26 -1.20
C ARG A 66 -7.62 2.95 -0.04
N ASP A 67 -7.82 2.26 1.08
CA ASP A 67 -8.41 2.87 2.28
C ASP A 67 -7.49 3.91 2.93
N ILE A 68 -6.19 3.61 3.08
CA ILE A 68 -5.22 4.50 3.71
C ILE A 68 -4.96 5.75 2.86
N PHE A 69 -4.72 5.56 1.55
CA PHE A 69 -4.29 6.64 0.66
C PHE A 69 -5.42 7.27 -0.17
N GLY A 70 -6.55 6.59 -0.32
CA GLY A 70 -7.69 7.07 -1.09
C GLY A 70 -8.71 7.86 -0.28
N ILE A 71 -8.78 7.68 1.04
CA ILE A 71 -9.77 8.38 1.87
C ILE A 71 -9.19 9.71 2.35
N VAL A 72 -9.77 10.80 1.85
CA VAL A 72 -9.30 12.17 2.07
C VAL A 72 -10.37 13.03 2.73
N LYS A 73 -9.90 13.94 3.60
CA LYS A 73 -10.69 14.99 4.23
C LYS A 73 -11.02 16.10 3.23
N PRO A 74 -11.98 16.99 3.53
CA PRO A 74 -12.29 18.16 2.70
C PRO A 74 -11.06 19.03 2.40
N ASP A 75 -10.13 19.10 3.36
CA ASP A 75 -8.88 19.88 3.24
C ASP A 75 -7.85 19.26 2.28
N GLY A 76 -8.18 18.14 1.62
CA GLY A 76 -7.29 17.42 0.71
C GLY A 76 -6.27 16.51 1.39
N ASN A 77 -6.16 16.56 2.71
CA ASN A 77 -5.29 15.69 3.52
C ASN A 77 -5.91 14.29 3.72
N ARG A 78 -5.09 13.27 3.95
CA ARG A 78 -5.58 11.93 4.31
C ARG A 78 -6.39 11.94 5.60
N GLN A 79 -7.45 11.13 5.64
CA GLN A 79 -8.18 10.89 6.88
C GLN A 79 -7.37 10.04 7.84
N PHE A 80 -6.81 8.92 7.35
CA PHE A 80 -6.01 7.99 8.13
C PHE A 80 -4.55 8.42 8.15
N ARG A 81 -4.07 8.84 9.32
CA ARG A 81 -2.64 9.15 9.58
C ARG A 81 -1.91 7.99 10.25
N THR A 82 -2.66 7.12 10.92
CA THR A 82 -2.15 5.95 11.62
C THR A 82 -2.96 4.74 11.18
N ALA A 83 -2.28 3.70 10.72
CA ALA A 83 -2.88 2.43 10.37
C ALA A 83 -2.21 1.32 11.18
N PHE A 84 -3.02 0.52 11.86
CA PHE A 84 -2.56 -0.67 12.56
C PHE A 84 -3.08 -1.90 11.82
N VAL A 85 -2.17 -2.80 11.42
CA VAL A 85 -2.50 -3.96 10.58
C VAL A 85 -1.82 -5.19 11.15
N GLU A 86 -2.62 -6.09 11.71
CA GLU A 86 -2.13 -7.38 12.21
C GLU A 86 -2.18 -8.42 11.09
N ILE A 87 -1.02 -8.99 10.77
CA ILE A 87 -0.88 -9.97 9.69
C ILE A 87 -0.08 -11.16 10.20
N CYS A 88 -0.58 -12.37 9.92
CA CYS A 88 0.07 -13.63 10.22
C CYS A 88 1.49 -13.75 9.61
N LYS A 89 2.32 -14.66 10.14
CA LYS A 89 3.69 -14.91 9.64
C LYS A 89 3.65 -15.46 8.19
N LYS A 90 4.67 -15.12 7.39
CA LYS A 90 4.90 -15.57 5.99
C LYS A 90 3.96 -15.03 4.89
N VAL A 91 3.22 -13.95 5.14
CA VAL A 91 2.29 -13.34 4.15
C VAL A 91 2.90 -12.14 3.39
N GLY A 92 4.23 -11.95 3.43
CA GLY A 92 4.88 -10.85 2.71
C GLY A 92 4.67 -9.46 3.34
N LYS A 93 4.48 -9.40 4.66
CA LYS A 93 4.24 -8.14 5.41
C LYS A 93 5.44 -7.19 5.38
N SER A 94 6.66 -7.73 5.32
CA SER A 94 7.88 -6.92 5.29
C SER A 94 8.03 -6.19 3.95
N GLU A 95 7.67 -6.86 2.86
CA GLU A 95 7.65 -6.28 1.52
C GLU A 95 6.56 -5.20 1.41
N LEU A 96 5.36 -5.47 1.93
CA LEU A 96 4.29 -4.47 1.97
C LEU A 96 4.68 -3.23 2.78
N ALA A 97 5.27 -3.43 3.96
CA ALA A 97 5.74 -2.33 4.80
C ALA A 97 6.85 -1.50 4.11
N ALA A 98 7.80 -2.16 3.45
CA ALA A 98 8.84 -1.48 2.68
C ALA A 98 8.26 -0.68 1.50
N ALA A 99 7.27 -1.23 0.81
CA ALA A 99 6.61 -0.55 -0.30
C ALA A 99 5.84 0.70 0.16
N ILE A 100 5.12 0.62 1.29
CA ILE A 100 4.43 1.76 1.91
C ILE A 100 5.44 2.82 2.36
N ALA A 101 6.54 2.39 3.00
CA ALA A 101 7.62 3.29 3.42
C ALA A 101 8.24 4.05 2.24
N LEU A 102 8.52 3.36 1.12
CA LEU A 102 9.04 3.97 -0.10
C LEU A 102 8.03 4.94 -0.74
N TYR A 103 6.74 4.59 -0.72
CA TYR A 103 5.69 5.47 -1.22
C TYR A 103 5.61 6.77 -0.40
N LEU A 104 5.61 6.68 0.93
CA LEU A 104 5.60 7.84 1.82
C LEU A 104 6.86 8.70 1.66
N LEU A 105 8.02 8.07 1.43
CA LEU A 105 9.29 8.77 1.26
C LEU A 105 9.37 9.55 -0.07
N TYR A 106 8.83 9.01 -1.15
CA TYR A 106 9.11 9.51 -2.51
C TYR A 106 7.90 10.09 -3.24
N ALA A 107 6.71 9.50 -3.05
CA ALA A 107 5.55 9.74 -3.91
C ALA A 107 4.41 10.52 -3.24
N ASP A 108 4.54 10.84 -1.96
CA ASP A 108 3.45 11.42 -1.17
C ASP A 108 3.29 12.95 -1.31
N ASN A 109 4.28 13.60 -1.94
CA ASN A 109 4.28 15.05 -2.19
C ASN A 109 4.07 15.91 -0.92
N GLU A 110 4.33 15.35 0.26
CA GLU A 110 4.34 16.03 1.56
C GLU A 110 5.80 16.45 1.86
N PRO A 111 6.10 17.75 2.01
CA PRO A 111 7.47 18.20 2.29
C PRO A 111 7.93 17.68 3.66
N SER A 112 9.16 17.14 3.73
CA SER A 112 9.76 16.54 4.95
C SER A 112 9.05 15.29 5.50
N ALA A 113 8.63 14.36 4.64
CA ALA A 113 8.18 13.04 5.07
C ALA A 113 9.34 12.21 5.68
N GLU A 114 9.42 12.17 7.00
CA GLU A 114 10.35 11.30 7.73
C GLU A 114 9.72 9.92 7.94
N VAL A 115 10.30 8.90 7.29
CA VAL A 115 9.82 7.51 7.40
C VAL A 115 10.71 6.74 8.36
N TYR A 116 10.18 6.44 9.55
CA TYR A 116 10.87 5.67 10.57
C TYR A 116 10.51 4.19 10.50
N GLY A 117 11.49 3.34 10.12
CA GLY A 117 11.36 1.89 10.16
C GLY A 117 11.97 1.32 11.44
N ALA A 118 11.13 0.94 12.41
CA ALA A 118 11.57 0.19 13.60
C ALA A 118 11.23 -1.30 13.45
N ALA A 119 12.24 -2.16 13.61
CA ALA A 119 12.06 -3.60 13.60
C ALA A 119 12.61 -4.17 14.92
N GLY A 120 11.71 -4.73 15.75
CA GLY A 120 12.09 -5.48 16.94
C GLY A 120 12.13 -6.98 16.64
N ILE A 121 13.27 -7.62 16.83
CA ILE A 121 13.35 -9.07 16.92
C ILE A 121 13.18 -9.41 18.39
N HIS A 122 11.95 -9.69 18.81
CA HIS A 122 11.72 -10.44 20.04
C HIS A 122 11.35 -11.86 19.63
N CYS A 123 12.31 -12.78 19.79
CA CYS A 123 12.00 -14.20 19.86
C CYS A 123 11.18 -14.41 21.14
N PHE A 124 9.95 -14.89 20.97
CA PHE A 124 9.28 -15.75 21.94
C PHE A 124 9.14 -17.11 21.27
#